data_AF-A0A1B5EDN0-F1
#
_entry.id   AF-A0A1B5EDN0-F1
#
_cell.length_a   1.000
_cell.length_b   1.000
_cell.length_c   1.000
_cell.angle_alpha   90.00
_cell.angle_beta   90.00
_cell.angle_gamma   90.00
#
_symmetry.space_group_name_H-M   'P 1'
#
loop_
_entity.id
_entity.type
_entity.pdbx_description
1 polymer ?
#
loop_
_entity_poly.entity_id
_entity_poly.type
_entity_poly.pdbx_seq_one_letter_code
_entity_poly.pdbx_strand_id
1 'polypeptide(L)'
;MTRLRAICTAVALVCASGQVFADTASHNASAEAFLTLAHADKLGTPVYMQVQQMFAQRFEQTKAPAAKQSVLDSYQAKANAALDQAIGWPKLKPDMVKLYTTNFSESELKDLVAFYQSPLGKKVLEKMPQLTQQSAQMTQAKLESAVPVVNKLLEDMTNELAPKAAAPAKKK
;
A
#
# COMPACT_ATOMS: atom_id res chain seq x y z
N MET A 1 -59.33 -24.34 5.86
CA MET A 1 -58.16 -24.06 6.73
C MET A 1 -56.80 -24.33 6.09
N THR A 2 -56.72 -24.76 4.83
CA THR A 2 -55.45 -25.05 4.12
C THR A 2 -54.83 -23.83 3.44
N ARG A 3 -55.62 -22.84 2.99
CA ARG A 3 -55.11 -21.62 2.32
C ARG A 3 -54.45 -20.61 3.27
N LEU A 4 -54.82 -20.60 4.55
CA LEU A 4 -54.23 -19.72 5.56
C LEU A 4 -52.81 -20.16 5.97
N ARG A 5 -52.53 -21.47 5.92
CA ARG A 5 -51.21 -22.04 6.24
C ARG A 5 -50.18 -21.82 5.12
N ALA A 6 -50.63 -21.75 3.87
CA ALA A 6 -49.76 -21.48 2.71
C ALA A 6 -49.30 -20.01 2.64
N ILE A 7 -50.09 -19.07 3.19
CA ILE A 7 -49.75 -17.64 3.21
C ILE A 7 -48.68 -17.34 4.27
N CYS A 8 -48.73 -18.01 5.43
CA CYS A 8 -47.73 -17.82 6.50
C CYS A 8 -46.33 -18.32 6.11
N THR A 9 -46.21 -19.31 5.21
CA THR A 9 -44.92 -19.80 4.74
C THR A 9 -44.28 -18.87 3.71
N ALA A 10 -45.08 -18.18 2.89
CA ALA A 10 -44.57 -17.22 1.91
C ALA A 10 -44.04 -15.91 2.56
N VAL A 11 -44.63 -15.46 3.67
CA VAL A 11 -44.19 -14.26 4.40
C VAL A 11 -42.87 -14.50 5.16
N ALA A 12 -42.63 -15.72 5.66
CA ALA A 12 -41.39 -16.05 6.37
C ALA A 12 -40.14 -16.05 5.49
N LEU A 13 -40.25 -16.40 4.19
CA LEU A 13 -39.11 -16.38 3.25
C LEU A 13 -38.68 -14.97 2.84
N VAL A 14 -39.58 -13.98 2.89
CA VAL A 14 -39.27 -12.59 2.54
C VAL A 14 -38.51 -11.88 3.65
N CYS A 15 -38.74 -12.24 4.92
CA CYS A 15 -38.03 -11.63 6.05
C CYS A 15 -36.56 -12.09 6.17
N ALA A 16 -36.26 -13.34 5.81
CA ALA A 16 -34.91 -13.88 5.92
C ALA A 16 -33.92 -13.27 4.91
N SER A 17 -34.39 -12.90 3.72
CA SER A 17 -33.55 -12.27 2.69
C SER A 17 -33.15 -10.84 3.07
N GLY A 18 -34.05 -10.08 3.70
CA GLY A 18 -33.75 -8.72 4.17
C GLY A 18 -32.63 -8.64 5.21
N GLN A 19 -32.51 -9.63 6.11
CA GLN A 19 -31.46 -9.63 7.13
C GLN A 19 -30.07 -9.90 6.55
N VAL A 20 -29.95 -10.86 5.63
CA VAL A 20 -28.66 -11.18 4.98
C VAL A 20 -28.11 -10.00 4.16
N PHE A 21 -28.99 -9.26 3.46
CA PHE A 21 -28.58 -8.05 2.73
C PHE A 21 -28.19 -6.90 3.67
N ALA A 22 -28.90 -6.74 4.79
CA ALA A 22 -28.57 -5.72 5.80
C ALA A 22 -27.22 -5.98 6.47
N ASP A 23 -26.94 -7.23 6.85
CA ASP A 23 -25.67 -7.64 7.46
C ASP A 23 -24.50 -7.40 6.48
N THR A 24 -24.65 -7.80 5.21
CA THR A 24 -23.63 -7.56 4.18
C THR A 24 -23.38 -6.06 3.95
N ALA A 25 -24.43 -5.25 3.94
CA ALA A 25 -24.30 -3.80 3.79
C ALA A 25 -23.61 -3.14 4.99
N SER A 26 -23.93 -3.57 6.21
CA SER A 26 -23.31 -3.09 7.45
C SER A 26 -21.83 -3.48 7.55
N HIS A 27 -21.49 -4.69 7.13
CA HIS A 27 -20.11 -5.17 7.07
C HIS A 27 -19.28 -4.36 6.07
N ASN A 28 -19.79 -4.16 4.86
CA ASN A 28 -19.14 -3.32 3.85
C ASN A 28 -18.98 -1.87 4.33
N ALA A 29 -19.99 -1.29 4.98
CA ALA A 29 -19.90 0.07 5.52
C ALA A 29 -18.80 0.20 6.59
N SER A 30 -18.63 -0.82 7.43
CA SER A 30 -17.55 -0.85 8.44
C SER A 30 -16.16 -0.88 7.80
N ALA A 31 -15.99 -1.65 6.72
CA ALA A 31 -14.75 -1.67 5.94
C ALA A 31 -14.48 -0.32 5.25
N GLU A 32 -15.50 0.30 4.66
CA GLU A 32 -15.37 1.62 4.02
C GLU A 32 -14.97 2.71 5.01
N ALA A 33 -15.56 2.70 6.21
CA ALA A 33 -15.21 3.63 7.27
C ALA A 33 -13.74 3.44 7.70
N PHE A 34 -13.31 2.20 7.88
CA PHE A 34 -11.92 1.88 8.21
C PHE A 34 -10.96 2.37 7.12
N LEU A 35 -11.21 2.02 5.85
CA LEU A 35 -10.37 2.41 4.72
C LEU A 35 -10.24 3.94 4.58
N THR A 36 -11.33 4.66 4.87
CA THR A 36 -11.34 6.13 4.87
C THR A 36 -10.45 6.68 5.99
N LEU A 37 -10.58 6.16 7.21
CA LEU A 37 -9.76 6.56 8.36
C LEU A 37 -8.28 6.24 8.15
N ALA A 38 -7.97 5.11 7.51
CA ALA A 38 -6.62 4.69 7.17
C ALA A 38 -6.03 5.43 5.95
N HIS A 39 -6.74 6.39 5.36
CA HIS A 39 -6.33 7.14 4.17
C HIS A 39 -5.95 6.25 2.98
N ALA A 40 -6.71 5.17 2.76
CA ALA A 40 -6.46 4.22 1.67
C ALA A 40 -6.58 4.88 0.27
N ASP A 41 -7.30 6.00 0.15
CA ASP A 41 -7.36 6.82 -1.07
C ASP A 41 -5.99 7.38 -1.47
N LYS A 42 -5.06 7.52 -0.51
CA LYS A 42 -3.71 8.06 -0.75
C LYS A 42 -2.69 7.02 -1.19
N LEU A 43 -3.01 5.72 -1.15
CA LEU A 43 -2.07 4.65 -1.52
C LEU A 43 -1.54 4.79 -2.95
N GLY A 44 -2.36 5.34 -3.86
CA GLY A 44 -1.95 5.58 -5.25
C GLY A 44 -1.03 6.79 -5.42
N THR A 45 -0.99 7.74 -4.48
CA THR A 45 -0.30 9.04 -4.64
C THR A 45 1.15 8.93 -5.11
N PRO A 46 2.00 8.01 -4.60
CA PRO A 46 3.37 7.85 -5.06
C PRO A 46 3.47 7.53 -6.57
N VAL A 47 2.50 6.78 -7.10
CA VAL A 47 2.43 6.45 -8.54
C VAL A 47 2.17 7.69 -9.38
N TYR A 48 1.22 8.55 -8.96
CA TYR A 48 0.94 9.81 -9.65
C TYR A 48 2.19 10.71 -9.66
N MET A 49 2.84 10.87 -8.51
CA MET A 49 4.06 11.68 -8.40
C MET A 49 5.19 11.13 -9.28
N GLN A 50 5.39 9.81 -9.30
CA GLN A 50 6.41 9.17 -10.13
C GLN A 50 6.17 9.43 -11.62
N VAL A 51 4.92 9.31 -12.09
CA VAL A 51 4.56 9.58 -13.48
C VAL A 51 4.77 11.07 -13.81
N GLN A 52 4.35 11.98 -12.92
CA GLN A 52 4.58 13.42 -13.12
C GLN A 52 6.07 13.75 -13.22
N GLN A 53 6.90 13.18 -12.35
CA GLN A 53 8.35 13.34 -12.38
C GLN A 53 8.96 12.80 -13.67
N MET A 54 8.48 11.67 -14.18
CA MET A 54 8.94 11.13 -15.47
C MET A 54 8.71 12.10 -16.62
N PHE A 55 7.53 12.72 -16.69
CA PHE A 55 7.24 13.75 -17.71
C PHE A 55 8.12 15.00 -17.53
N ALA A 56 8.31 15.47 -16.30
CA ALA A 56 9.16 16.62 -16.00
C ALA A 56 10.62 16.36 -16.40
N GLN A 57 11.18 15.20 -16.04
CA GLN A 57 12.52 14.78 -16.45
C GLN A 57 12.66 14.73 -17.98
N ARG A 58 11.66 14.20 -18.69
CA ARG A 58 11.67 14.16 -20.15
C ARG A 58 11.67 15.56 -20.75
N PHE A 59 10.87 16.48 -20.21
CA PHE A 59 10.82 17.87 -20.66
C PHE A 59 12.18 18.56 -20.50
N GLU A 60 12.81 18.43 -19.33
CA GLU A 60 14.17 18.95 -19.08
C GLU A 60 15.21 18.36 -20.03
N GLN A 61 15.16 17.05 -20.28
CA GLN A 61 16.07 16.38 -21.23
C GLN A 61 15.94 16.90 -22.67
N THR A 62 14.74 17.31 -23.08
CA THR A 62 14.54 17.93 -24.41
C THR A 62 15.10 19.35 -24.52
N LYS A 63 15.54 19.95 -23.40
CA LYS A 63 15.93 21.37 -23.30
C LYS A 63 14.85 22.29 -23.87
N ALA A 64 13.58 21.93 -23.65
CA ALA A 64 12.46 22.70 -24.15
C ALA A 64 12.47 24.11 -23.55
N PRO A 65 12.12 25.15 -24.32
CA PRO A 65 12.04 26.51 -23.79
C PRO A 65 10.89 26.60 -22.78
N ALA A 66 11.05 27.46 -21.76
CA ALA A 66 10.05 27.69 -20.71
C ALA A 66 8.65 28.07 -21.27
N ALA A 67 8.59 28.72 -22.44
CA ALA A 67 7.34 29.03 -23.13
C ALA A 67 6.50 27.78 -23.50
N LYS A 68 7.09 26.57 -23.50
CA LYS A 68 6.41 25.30 -23.74
C LYS A 68 5.99 24.56 -22.47
N GLN A 69 6.11 25.17 -21.29
CA GLN A 69 5.68 24.58 -20.02
C GLN A 69 4.23 24.08 -20.06
N SER A 70 3.33 24.81 -20.72
CA SER A 70 1.92 24.41 -20.87
C SER A 70 1.73 23.06 -21.59
N VAL A 71 2.69 22.64 -22.42
CA VAL A 71 2.68 21.32 -23.05
C VAL A 71 2.95 20.24 -22.01
N LEU A 72 3.94 20.43 -21.14
CA LEU A 72 4.22 19.52 -20.03
C LEU A 72 2.99 19.39 -19.12
N ASP A 73 2.42 20.53 -18.71
CA ASP A 73 1.26 20.57 -17.82
C ASP A 73 0.07 19.82 -18.43
N SER A 74 -0.20 20.02 -19.73
CA SER A 74 -1.28 19.33 -20.44
C SER A 74 -1.07 17.81 -20.48
N TYR A 75 0.15 17.34 -20.72
CA TYR A 75 0.43 15.90 -20.75
C TYR A 75 0.43 15.26 -19.37
N GLN A 76 0.91 15.96 -18.34
CA GLN A 76 0.76 15.51 -16.95
C GLN A 76 -0.72 15.41 -16.55
N ALA A 77 -1.56 16.36 -16.93
CA ALA A 77 -3.01 16.29 -16.69
C ALA A 77 -3.66 15.08 -17.41
N LYS A 78 -3.29 14.83 -18.67
CA LYS A 78 -3.75 13.64 -19.41
C LYS A 78 -3.30 12.33 -18.75
N ALA A 79 -2.07 12.28 -18.27
CA ALA A 79 -1.55 11.12 -17.56
C ALA A 79 -2.30 10.88 -16.25
N ASN A 80 -2.55 11.93 -15.46
CA ASN A 80 -3.38 11.85 -14.25
C ASN A 80 -4.78 11.33 -14.56
N ALA A 81 -5.45 11.85 -15.60
CA ALA A 81 -6.77 11.36 -16.01
C ALA A 81 -6.76 9.88 -16.42
N ALA A 82 -5.70 9.41 -17.09
CA ALA A 82 -5.53 8.00 -17.42
C ALA A 82 -5.31 7.14 -16.16
N LEU A 83 -4.54 7.62 -15.19
CA LEU A 83 -4.36 6.96 -13.90
C LEU A 83 -5.65 6.93 -13.10
N ASP A 84 -6.44 8.00 -13.08
CA ASP A 84 -7.75 8.03 -12.40
C ASP A 84 -8.69 6.94 -12.94
N GLN A 85 -8.66 6.70 -14.25
CA GLN A 85 -9.47 5.66 -14.89
C GLN A 85 -9.03 4.24 -14.53
N ALA A 86 -7.73 4.03 -14.25
CA ALA A 86 -7.16 2.72 -13.97
C ALA A 86 -7.10 2.40 -12.47
N ILE A 87 -6.61 3.35 -11.67
CA ILE A 87 -6.28 3.18 -10.25
C ILE A 87 -6.89 4.27 -9.36
N GLY A 88 -7.79 5.10 -9.88
CA GLY A 88 -8.50 6.08 -9.07
C GLY A 88 -9.31 5.40 -7.96
N TRP A 89 -9.49 6.08 -6.83
CA TRP A 89 -10.18 5.52 -5.67
C TRP A 89 -11.56 4.92 -5.97
N PRO A 90 -12.42 5.51 -6.83
CA PRO A 90 -13.70 4.89 -7.20
C PRO A 90 -13.57 3.51 -7.88
N LYS A 91 -12.43 3.23 -8.53
CA LYS A 91 -12.13 1.95 -9.18
C LYS A 91 -11.60 0.93 -8.18
N LEU A 92 -10.73 1.35 -7.26
CA LEU A 92 -10.11 0.46 -6.29
C LEU A 92 -10.98 0.18 -5.06
N LYS A 93 -11.81 1.13 -4.64
CA LYS A 93 -12.62 1.04 -3.42
C LYS A 93 -13.44 -0.27 -3.33
N PRO A 94 -14.18 -0.73 -4.36
CA PRO A 94 -14.95 -1.96 -4.25
C PRO A 94 -14.10 -3.20 -3.96
N ASP A 95 -12.96 -3.32 -4.63
CA ASP A 95 -12.03 -4.43 -4.42
C ASP A 95 -11.36 -4.35 -3.04
N MET A 96 -11.05 -3.14 -2.58
CA MET A 96 -10.54 -2.92 -1.23
C MET A 96 -11.56 -3.28 -0.16
N VAL A 97 -12.80 -2.86 -0.30
CA VAL A 97 -13.88 -3.22 0.64
C VAL A 97 -14.00 -4.74 0.71
N LYS A 98 -14.08 -5.41 -0.44
CA LYS A 98 -14.14 -6.87 -0.51
C LYS A 98 -12.93 -7.53 0.14
N LEU A 99 -11.72 -7.02 -0.09
CA LEU A 99 -10.52 -7.54 0.53
C LEU A 99 -10.62 -7.49 2.06
N TYR A 100 -11.06 -6.37 2.63
CA TYR A 100 -11.17 -6.22 4.08
C TYR A 100 -12.32 -7.04 4.66
N THR A 101 -13.50 -7.06 4.04
CA THR A 101 -14.63 -7.87 4.52
C THR A 101 -14.41 -9.37 4.39
N THR A 102 -13.50 -9.80 3.52
CA THR A 102 -13.08 -11.23 3.44
C THR A 102 -12.12 -11.62 4.57
N ASN A 103 -11.36 -10.68 5.11
CA ASN A 103 -10.28 -10.95 6.07
C ASN A 103 -10.62 -10.57 7.52
N PHE A 104 -11.62 -9.72 7.72
CA PHE A 104 -12.05 -9.26 9.04
C PHE A 104 -13.55 -9.42 9.18
N SER A 105 -13.98 -9.89 10.35
CA SER A 105 -15.39 -9.84 10.73
C SER A 105 -15.86 -8.39 10.85
N GLU A 106 -17.18 -8.19 10.81
CA GLU A 106 -17.77 -6.87 10.99
C GLU A 106 -17.41 -6.26 12.36
N SER A 107 -17.42 -7.06 13.43
CA SER A 107 -17.03 -6.61 14.77
C SER A 107 -15.59 -6.12 14.83
N GLU A 108 -14.64 -6.85 14.21
CA GLU A 108 -13.24 -6.44 14.18
C GLU A 108 -13.04 -5.15 13.39
N LEU A 109 -13.76 -4.97 12.28
CA LEU A 109 -13.72 -3.71 11.52
C LEU A 109 -14.29 -2.54 12.33
N LYS A 110 -15.37 -2.76 13.09
CA LYS A 110 -15.92 -1.74 14.00
C LYS A 110 -14.94 -1.38 15.10
N ASP A 111 -14.24 -2.36 15.66
CA ASP A 111 -13.21 -2.12 16.69
C ASP A 111 -12.02 -1.35 16.12
N LEU A 112 -11.58 -1.67 14.91
CA LEU A 112 -10.55 -0.91 14.19
C LEU A 112 -11.00 0.54 13.97
N VAL A 113 -12.23 0.76 13.48
CA VAL A 113 -12.80 2.09 13.31
C VAL A 113 -12.81 2.86 14.63
N ALA A 114 -13.30 2.26 15.71
CA ALA A 114 -13.34 2.88 17.03
C ALA A 114 -11.94 3.26 17.53
N PHE A 115 -10.97 2.36 17.36
CA PHE A 115 -9.58 2.64 17.73
C PHE A 115 -9.01 3.82 16.93
N TYR A 116 -9.11 3.81 15.60
CA TYR A 116 -8.54 4.87 14.75
C TYR A 116 -9.28 6.21 14.85
N GLN A 117 -10.52 6.23 15.35
CA GLN A 117 -11.22 7.48 15.69
C GLN A 117 -10.76 8.08 17.03
N SER A 118 -10.22 7.27 17.94
CA SER A 118 -9.73 7.73 19.24
C SER A 118 -8.55 8.72 19.10
N PRO A 119 -8.29 9.58 20.11
CA PRO A 119 -7.13 10.47 20.11
C PRO A 119 -5.80 9.72 19.93
N LEU A 120 -5.69 8.53 20.53
CA LEU A 120 -4.51 7.69 20.39
C LEU A 120 -4.38 7.12 18.98
N GLY A 121 -5.45 6.55 18.42
CA GLY A 121 -5.43 5.96 17.08
C GLY A 121 -5.11 6.99 15.99
N LYS A 122 -5.65 8.21 16.09
CA LYS A 122 -5.27 9.33 15.21
C LYS A 122 -3.78 9.66 15.32
N LYS A 123 -3.25 9.75 16.55
CA LYS A 123 -1.82 9.99 16.78
C LYS A 123 -0.96 8.85 16.21
N VAL A 124 -1.42 7.61 16.27
CA VAL A 124 -0.75 6.45 15.65
C VAL A 124 -0.68 6.62 14.12
N LEU A 125 -1.80 6.94 13.46
CA LEU A 125 -1.82 7.18 12.00
C LEU A 125 -0.85 8.30 11.58
N GLU A 126 -0.81 9.38 12.35
CA GLU A 126 0.07 10.53 12.05
C GLU A 126 1.55 10.24 12.31
N LYS A 127 1.86 9.51 13.40
CA LYS A 127 3.24 9.37 13.88
C LYS A 127 3.94 8.12 13.40
N MET A 128 3.24 7.02 13.15
CA MET A 128 3.90 5.76 12.77
C MET A 128 4.75 5.89 11.51
N PRO A 129 4.31 6.54 10.40
CA PRO A 129 5.17 6.72 9.23
C PRO A 129 6.47 7.46 9.55
N GLN A 130 6.40 8.51 10.40
CA GLN A 130 7.57 9.29 10.83
C GLN A 130 8.50 8.44 11.70
N LEU A 131 7.94 7.67 12.65
CA LEU A 131 8.72 6.79 13.51
C LEU A 131 9.40 5.69 12.70
N THR A 132 8.70 5.04 11.77
CA THR A 132 9.29 4.05 10.87
C THR A 132 10.44 4.64 10.06
N GLN A 133 10.27 5.85 9.52
CA GLN A 133 11.33 6.55 8.78
C GLN A 133 12.56 6.83 9.67
N GLN A 134 12.35 7.35 10.88
CA GLN A 134 13.43 7.63 11.83
C GLN A 134 14.14 6.36 12.27
N SER A 135 13.40 5.27 12.52
CA SER A 135 13.97 3.97 12.84
C SER A 135 14.82 3.42 11.71
N ALA A 136 14.36 3.52 10.46
CA ALA A 136 15.15 3.10 9.30
C ALA A 136 16.44 3.91 9.14
N GLN A 137 16.38 5.24 9.32
CA GLN A 137 17.58 6.11 9.29
C GLN A 137 18.59 5.75 10.38
N MET A 138 18.11 5.47 11.60
CA MET A 138 18.98 5.06 12.70
C MET A 138 19.68 3.73 12.40
N THR A 139 18.95 2.76 11.84
CA THR A 139 19.51 1.47 11.44
C THR A 139 20.56 1.64 10.33
N GLN A 140 20.27 2.47 9.32
CA GLN A 140 21.21 2.76 8.23
C GLN A 140 22.52 3.36 8.76
N ALA A 141 22.43 4.36 9.65
CA ALA A 141 23.62 4.99 10.24
C ALA A 141 24.45 3.99 11.07
N LYS A 142 23.81 3.05 11.76
CA LYS A 142 24.51 1.98 12.47
C LYS A 142 25.14 0.98 11.51
N LEU A 143 24.47 0.62 10.43
CA LEU A 143 24.98 -0.30 9.42
C LEU A 143 26.25 0.24 8.74
N GLU A 144 26.31 1.55 8.47
CA GLU A 144 27.50 2.20 7.91
C GLU A 144 28.75 1.94 8.77
N SER A 145 28.62 1.91 10.10
CA SER A 145 29.73 1.58 10.99
C SER A 145 30.17 0.10 10.93
N ALA A 146 29.28 -0.80 10.49
CA ALA A 146 29.56 -2.22 10.34
C ALA A 146 30.16 -2.58 8.96
N VAL A 147 30.04 -1.69 7.97
CA VAL A 147 30.56 -1.91 6.59
C VAL A 147 32.04 -2.30 6.58
N PRO A 148 32.96 -1.65 7.31
CA PRO A 148 34.37 -2.04 7.31
C PRO A 148 34.59 -3.46 7.84
N VAL A 149 33.84 -3.86 8.87
CA VAL A 149 33.94 -5.21 9.47
C VAL A 149 33.47 -6.26 8.47
N VAL A 150 32.33 -6.03 7.82
CA VAL A 150 31.80 -6.93 6.79
C VAL A 150 32.77 -7.05 5.61
N ASN A 151 33.32 -5.92 5.15
CA ASN A 151 34.33 -5.92 4.09
C ASN A 151 35.58 -6.72 4.49
N LYS A 152 36.00 -6.61 5.75
CA LYS A 152 37.15 -7.38 6.25
C LYS A 152 36.87 -8.88 6.28
N LEU A 153 35.70 -9.28 6.76
CA LEU A 153 35.27 -10.69 6.74
C LEU A 153 35.22 -11.26 5.32
N LEU A 154 34.73 -10.48 4.34
CA LEU A 154 34.71 -10.88 2.94
C LEU A 154 36.13 -11.03 2.36
N GLU A 155 37.04 -10.12 2.71
CA GLU A 155 38.46 -10.21 2.34
C GLU A 155 39.11 -11.47 2.93
N ASP A 156 38.93 -11.72 4.22
CA ASP A 156 39.53 -12.85 4.92
C ASP A 156 39.04 -14.19 4.36
N MET A 157 37.71 -14.33 4.13
CA MET A 157 37.15 -15.49 3.46
C MET A 157 37.74 -15.70 2.05
N THR A 158 37.90 -14.61 1.28
CA THR A 158 38.47 -14.69 -0.07
C THR A 158 39.93 -15.19 -0.02
N ASN A 159 40.71 -14.72 0.95
CA ASN A 159 42.09 -15.14 1.15
C ASN A 159 42.20 -16.61 1.57
N GLU A 160 41.28 -17.10 2.40
CA GLU A 160 41.24 -18.51 2.82
C GLU A 160 40.85 -19.45 1.67
N LEU A 161 39.94 -19.02 0.80
CA LEU A 161 39.46 -19.79 -0.34
C LEU A 161 40.38 -19.69 -1.56
N ALA A 162 41.27 -18.70 -1.62
CA ALA A 162 42.23 -18.57 -2.70
C ALA A 162 43.17 -19.78 -2.72
N PRO A 163 43.34 -20.45 -3.88
CA PRO A 163 44.23 -21.61 -3.97
C PRO A 163 45.66 -21.18 -3.59
N LYS A 164 46.23 -21.86 -2.59
CA LYS A 164 47.59 -21.62 -2.12
C LYS A 164 48.54 -21.71 -3.32
N ALA A 165 49.18 -20.61 -3.70
CA ALA A 165 50.09 -20.57 -4.84
C ALA A 165 51.08 -21.73 -4.72
N ALA A 166 51.10 -22.60 -5.73
CA ALA A 166 51.99 -23.75 -5.77
C ALA A 166 53.42 -23.25 -5.60
N ALA A 167 54.11 -23.73 -4.57
CA ALA A 167 55.50 -23.37 -4.30
C ALA A 167 56.33 -23.60 -5.58
N PRO A 168 57.21 -22.67 -5.97
CA PRO A 168 57.99 -22.83 -7.20
C PRO A 168 58.83 -24.10 -7.08
N ALA A 169 58.63 -25.01 -8.04
CA ALA A 169 59.36 -26.27 -8.11
C ALA A 169 60.87 -25.98 -8.12
N LYS A 170 61.59 -26.44 -7.09
CA LYS A 170 63.05 -26.37 -7.04
C LYS A 170 63.61 -27.14 -8.23
N LYS A 171 64.16 -26.43 -9.21
CA LYS A 171 64.93 -27.02 -10.32
C LYS A 171 66.17 -27.70 -9.72
N LYS A 172 66.31 -28.99 -10.02
CA LYS A 172 67.54 -29.78 -9.80
C LYS A 172 68.61 -29.35 -10.80
#